data_AF-A0A496AJR3-F1
#
_entry.id   AF-A0A496AJR3-F1
#
_cell.length_a   1.000
_cell.length_b   1.000
_cell.length_c   1.000
_cell.angle_alpha   90.00
_cell.angle_beta   90.00
_cell.angle_gamma   90.00
#
_symmetry.space_group_name_H-M   'P 1'
#
loop_
_entity.id
_entity.type
_entity.pdbx_description
1 polymer ?
#
loop_
_entity_poly.entity_id
_entity_poly.type
_entity_poly.pdbx_seq_one_letter_code
_entity_poly.pdbx_strand_id
1 'polypeptide(L)'
;MFYPAHINLQDRKCLVVGGGTVAERKVVAMLVSGGDVTVISPDATELVAFLARIGTIRWHKRQLKTGDTLGYFLVCAATDFTDINTTVYTEASEKHKIRLVNVVDVIPQCTFAAASVVTDGELMLSISTSGKSPATSRRIREHFEEILNATSLYTLGYEDGKPVPIENQGLPYPVYLLLENRTCVVLCEQKTPEVERRISLLNRCGASVVQMAPDKMKPHHLENAFLVVADKPAVVNTSCGSEAAFIREYLDEPSAGTHFTPDLVIDGNLIISVSTRNCKDIDKAKRLHKKLANPFENNGYGAFIEFLGTRRSEILKALPTPKKRADFFERLINTVEDSVSGLQTPPTTCCLGLTNPECSAECLFNWVRHGKLERANALTSKLLDKADEGC
;
A
#
# COMPACT_ATOMS: atom_id res chain seq x y z
N MET A 1 9.19 4.83 6.66
CA MET A 1 8.38 3.59 6.60
C MET A 1 6.91 3.99 6.60
N PHE A 2 6.04 3.31 5.85
CA PHE A 2 4.60 3.55 5.91
C PHE A 2 3.90 2.56 6.84
N TYR A 3 2.77 2.96 7.41
CA TYR A 3 2.04 2.17 8.41
C TYR A 3 1.01 1.24 7.74
N PRO A 4 1.14 -0.10 7.79
CA PRO A 4 0.21 -1.02 7.16
C PRO A 4 -1.15 -1.01 7.88
N ALA A 5 -2.24 -0.84 7.13
CA ALA A 5 -3.59 -0.77 7.67
C ALA A 5 -4.57 -1.47 6.72
N HIS A 6 -5.46 -2.30 7.29
CA HIS A 6 -6.52 -2.97 6.56
C HIS A 6 -7.83 -2.24 6.85
N ILE A 7 -8.23 -1.36 5.94
CA ILE A 7 -9.38 -0.47 6.11
C ILE A 7 -10.67 -1.27 5.92
N ASN A 8 -11.61 -1.09 6.84
CA ASN A 8 -12.96 -1.61 6.70
C ASN A 8 -13.79 -0.66 5.82
N LEU A 9 -14.01 -1.05 4.56
CA LEU A 9 -14.84 -0.29 3.61
C LEU A 9 -16.29 -0.76 3.53
N GLN A 10 -16.68 -1.79 4.30
CA GLN A 10 -18.04 -2.32 4.27
C GLN A 10 -19.07 -1.19 4.50
N ASP A 11 -19.90 -0.95 3.48
CA ASP A 11 -20.94 0.08 3.45
C ASP A 11 -20.43 1.53 3.65
N ARG A 12 -19.12 1.77 3.44
CA ARG A 12 -18.52 3.10 3.54
C ARG A 12 -18.52 3.80 2.19
N LYS A 13 -18.95 5.07 2.20
CA LYS A 13 -18.93 5.94 1.02
C LYS A 13 -17.50 6.18 0.54
N CYS A 14 -17.21 5.79 -0.69
CA CYS A 14 -15.91 5.98 -1.33
C CYS A 14 -16.05 6.82 -2.60
N LEU A 15 -15.22 7.84 -2.77
CA LEU A 15 -15.20 8.71 -3.94
C LEU A 15 -13.95 8.46 -4.78
N VAL A 16 -14.13 8.29 -6.08
CA VAL A 16 -13.05 8.32 -7.07
C VAL A 16 -13.30 9.45 -8.07
N VAL A 17 -12.37 10.40 -8.15
CA VAL A 17 -12.40 11.50 -9.13
C VAL A 17 -11.48 11.12 -10.29
N GLY A 18 -12.07 11.02 -11.49
CA GLY A 18 -11.43 10.42 -12.67
C GLY A 18 -12.10 9.12 -13.09
N GLY A 19 -12.02 8.79 -14.39
CA GLY A 19 -12.66 7.61 -14.98
C GLY A 19 -11.74 6.78 -15.87
N GLY A 20 -10.43 7.06 -15.87
CA GLY A 20 -9.44 6.28 -16.63
C GLY A 20 -9.06 4.96 -15.95
N THR A 21 -8.06 4.27 -16.49
CA THR A 21 -7.62 2.94 -16.02
C THR A 21 -7.13 2.93 -14.58
N VAL A 22 -6.51 4.02 -14.11
CA VAL A 22 -6.09 4.14 -12.70
C VAL A 22 -7.29 4.28 -11.76
N ALA A 23 -8.31 5.05 -12.18
CA ALA A 23 -9.55 5.18 -11.44
C ALA A 23 -10.32 3.85 -11.40
N GLU A 24 -10.41 3.15 -12.53
CA GLU A 24 -11.01 1.82 -12.63
C GLU A 24 -10.42 0.84 -11.61
N ARG A 25 -9.09 0.71 -11.54
CA ARG A 25 -8.42 -0.17 -10.56
C ARG A 25 -8.79 0.15 -9.11
N LYS A 26 -8.98 1.43 -8.79
CA LYS A 26 -9.42 1.87 -7.46
C LYS A 26 -10.87 1.51 -7.20
N VAL A 27 -11.74 1.71 -8.19
CA VAL A 27 -13.15 1.29 -8.13
C VAL A 27 -13.25 -0.21 -7.86
N VAL A 28 -12.53 -1.04 -8.63
CA VAL A 28 -12.49 -2.50 -8.44
C VAL A 28 -12.06 -2.86 -7.02
N ALA A 29 -10.93 -2.33 -6.55
CA ALA A 29 -10.42 -2.64 -5.22
C ALA A 29 -11.38 -2.20 -4.09
N MET A 30 -12.07 -1.06 -4.23
CA MET A 30 -13.05 -0.61 -3.24
C MET A 30 -14.31 -1.48 -3.24
N LEU A 31 -14.80 -1.89 -4.42
CA LEU A 31 -15.97 -2.78 -4.55
C LEU A 31 -15.73 -4.16 -3.95
N VAL A 32 -14.55 -4.75 -4.25
CA VAL A 32 -14.12 -6.03 -3.66
C VAL A 32 -14.09 -5.97 -2.13
N SER A 33 -13.82 -4.79 -1.57
CA SER A 33 -13.83 -4.51 -0.13
C SER A 33 -15.16 -4.02 0.45
N GLY A 34 -16.24 -4.03 -0.34
CA GLY A 34 -17.59 -3.65 0.12
C GLY A 34 -17.85 -2.15 0.19
N GLY A 35 -17.02 -1.32 -0.45
CA GLY A 35 -17.20 0.13 -0.52
C GLY A 35 -18.41 0.54 -1.35
N ASP A 36 -19.11 1.57 -0.89
CA ASP A 36 -20.19 2.25 -1.63
C ASP A 36 -19.57 3.31 -2.55
N VAL A 37 -19.24 2.90 -3.78
CA VAL A 37 -18.39 3.68 -4.68
C VAL A 37 -19.18 4.68 -5.53
N THR A 38 -18.69 5.92 -5.52
CA THR A 38 -19.11 6.99 -6.44
C THR A 38 -17.94 7.46 -7.29
N VAL A 39 -18.17 7.59 -8.59
CA VAL A 39 -17.20 8.08 -9.58
C VAL A 39 -17.66 9.43 -10.10
N ILE A 40 -16.76 10.42 -10.14
CA ILE A 40 -17.01 11.72 -10.78
C ILE A 40 -16.00 11.88 -11.92
N SER A 41 -16.49 11.84 -13.16
CA SER A 41 -15.66 12.08 -14.33
C SER A 41 -16.53 12.33 -15.58
N PRO A 42 -16.12 13.21 -16.51
CA PRO A 42 -16.83 13.40 -17.79
C PRO A 42 -16.88 12.12 -18.64
N ASP A 43 -15.82 11.32 -18.59
CA ASP A 43 -15.63 10.10 -19.35
C ASP A 43 -15.20 8.96 -18.41
N ALA A 44 -15.44 7.73 -18.81
CA ALA A 44 -15.10 6.55 -18.03
C ALA A 44 -14.71 5.39 -18.93
N THR A 45 -13.93 4.45 -18.39
CA THR A 45 -13.66 3.17 -19.04
C THR A 45 -14.94 2.34 -19.22
N GLU A 46 -14.85 1.32 -20.06
CA GLU A 46 -15.97 0.42 -20.35
C GLU A 46 -16.48 -0.27 -19.09
N LEU A 47 -15.60 -0.78 -18.23
CA LEU A 47 -15.99 -1.41 -16.97
C LEU A 47 -16.66 -0.43 -16.00
N VAL A 48 -16.14 0.79 -15.84
CA VAL A 48 -16.79 1.78 -14.96
C VAL A 48 -18.19 2.15 -15.47
N ALA A 49 -18.34 2.34 -16.78
CA ALA A 49 -19.65 2.60 -17.39
C ALA A 49 -20.60 1.39 -17.24
N PHE A 50 -20.08 0.17 -17.39
CA PHE A 50 -20.82 -1.07 -17.18
C PHE A 50 -21.32 -1.21 -15.75
N LEU A 51 -20.44 -1.04 -14.75
CA LEU A 51 -20.76 -1.13 -13.32
C LEU A 51 -21.81 -0.08 -12.92
N ALA A 52 -21.74 1.12 -13.50
CA ALA A 52 -22.76 2.15 -13.29
C ALA A 52 -24.11 1.75 -13.89
N ARG A 53 -24.12 1.17 -15.10
CA ARG A 53 -25.34 0.71 -15.78
C ARG A 53 -26.05 -0.41 -15.03
N ILE A 54 -25.31 -1.33 -14.41
CA ILE A 54 -25.89 -2.41 -13.60
C ILE A 54 -26.19 -1.99 -12.15
N GLY A 55 -25.93 -0.72 -11.78
CA GLY A 55 -26.25 -0.16 -10.48
C GLY A 55 -25.25 -0.49 -9.35
N THR A 56 -24.10 -1.08 -9.67
CA THR A 56 -23.05 -1.42 -8.68
C THR A 56 -22.32 -0.17 -8.16
N ILE A 57 -22.21 0.88 -8.98
CA ILE A 57 -21.62 2.16 -8.59
C ILE A 57 -22.51 3.33 -8.99
N ARG A 58 -22.29 4.50 -8.37
CA ARG A 58 -22.84 5.77 -8.85
C ARG A 58 -21.81 6.46 -9.74
N TRP A 59 -22.16 6.79 -10.98
CA TRP A 59 -21.31 7.59 -11.86
C TRP A 59 -21.96 8.94 -12.17
N HIS A 60 -21.30 10.01 -11.76
CA HIS A 60 -21.63 11.37 -12.16
C HIS A 60 -20.80 11.75 -13.39
N LYS A 61 -21.46 11.70 -14.55
CA LYS A 61 -20.86 12.05 -15.86
C LYS A 61 -20.68 13.57 -16.00
N ARG A 62 -19.74 14.15 -15.25
CA ARG A 62 -19.44 15.58 -15.20
C ARG A 62 -18.06 15.84 -14.58
N GLN A 63 -17.59 17.08 -14.67
CA GLN A 63 -16.44 17.54 -13.90
C GLN A 63 -16.76 17.68 -12.40
N LEU A 64 -15.70 17.68 -11.59
CA LEU A 64 -15.73 17.96 -10.15
C LEU A 64 -16.29 19.37 -9.89
N LYS A 65 -17.07 19.49 -8.82
CA LYS A 65 -17.59 20.74 -8.28
C LYS A 65 -17.22 20.85 -6.81
N THR A 66 -17.12 22.08 -6.32
CA THR A 66 -16.97 22.35 -4.89
C THR A 66 -18.11 21.71 -4.10
N GLY A 67 -17.76 20.99 -3.05
CA GLY A 67 -18.64 20.27 -2.14
C GLY A 67 -18.74 18.78 -2.45
N ASP A 68 -18.24 18.32 -3.60
CA ASP A 68 -18.37 16.92 -4.04
C ASP A 68 -17.65 15.93 -3.12
N THR A 69 -16.64 16.38 -2.37
CA THR A 69 -15.88 15.52 -1.45
C THR A 69 -16.53 15.37 -0.08
N LEU A 70 -17.60 16.12 0.23
CA LEU A 70 -18.24 16.12 1.55
C LEU A 70 -18.87 14.76 1.90
N GLY A 71 -18.62 14.29 3.12
CA GLY A 71 -19.31 13.11 3.68
C GLY A 71 -18.80 11.76 3.16
N TYR A 72 -17.72 11.75 2.39
CA TYR A 72 -17.04 10.51 1.99
C TYR A 72 -16.08 10.05 3.08
N PHE A 73 -15.97 8.74 3.24
CA PHE A 73 -15.04 8.12 4.17
C PHE A 73 -13.63 8.01 3.57
N LEU A 74 -13.56 7.74 2.27
CA LEU A 74 -12.32 7.63 1.50
C LEU A 74 -12.47 8.36 0.17
N VAL A 75 -11.45 9.14 -0.21
CA VAL A 75 -11.41 9.89 -1.47
C VAL A 75 -10.13 9.57 -2.24
N CYS A 76 -10.24 9.29 -3.53
CA CYS A 76 -9.12 9.14 -4.44
C CYS A 76 -9.22 10.13 -5.60
N ALA A 77 -8.14 10.86 -5.89
CA ALA A 77 -8.00 11.64 -7.12
C ALA A 77 -7.07 10.90 -8.09
N ALA A 78 -7.60 10.53 -9.26
CA ALA A 78 -6.92 9.74 -10.27
C ALA A 78 -7.18 10.35 -11.67
N THR A 79 -7.02 11.67 -11.79
CA THR A 79 -7.11 12.39 -13.06
C THR A 79 -5.72 12.72 -13.59
N ASP A 80 -5.62 12.99 -14.90
CA ASP A 80 -4.39 13.48 -15.53
C ASP A 80 -4.12 14.97 -15.24
N PHE A 81 -5.02 15.65 -14.51
CA PHE A 81 -4.95 17.09 -14.25
C PHE A 81 -4.53 17.38 -12.80
N THR A 82 -3.30 17.86 -12.63
CA THR A 82 -2.73 18.19 -11.30
C THR A 82 -3.56 19.19 -10.50
N ASP A 83 -4.16 20.18 -11.16
CA ASP A 83 -4.98 21.20 -10.49
C ASP A 83 -6.27 20.62 -9.90
N ILE A 84 -6.92 19.70 -10.63
CA ILE A 84 -8.11 18.98 -10.15
C ILE A 84 -7.71 18.10 -8.97
N ASN A 85 -6.62 17.35 -9.10
CA ASN A 85 -6.12 16.47 -8.06
C ASN A 85 -5.78 17.23 -6.76
N THR A 86 -5.15 18.40 -6.88
CA THR A 86 -4.86 19.30 -5.74
C THR A 86 -6.13 19.82 -5.10
N THR A 87 -7.11 20.23 -5.92
CA THR A 87 -8.43 20.69 -5.44
C THR A 87 -9.13 19.61 -4.62
N VAL A 88 -9.12 18.36 -5.09
CA VAL A 88 -9.69 17.21 -4.37
C VAL A 88 -9.01 17.03 -3.02
N TYR A 89 -7.67 17.11 -2.96
CA TYR A 89 -6.92 16.97 -1.72
C TYR A 89 -7.27 18.06 -0.70
N THR A 90 -7.19 19.33 -1.10
CA THR A 90 -7.51 20.48 -0.23
C THR A 90 -8.94 20.40 0.26
N GLU A 91 -9.90 20.07 -0.62
CA GLU A 91 -11.29 19.99 -0.20
C GLU A 91 -11.57 18.80 0.73
N ALA A 92 -11.12 17.60 0.37
CA ALA A 92 -11.35 16.41 1.17
C ALA A 92 -10.61 16.47 2.51
N SER A 93 -9.30 16.72 2.49
CA SER A 93 -8.46 16.61 3.68
C SER A 93 -8.49 17.85 4.56
N GLU A 94 -8.36 19.05 3.98
CA GLU A 94 -8.19 20.28 4.76
C GLU A 94 -9.53 20.87 5.19
N LYS A 95 -10.51 20.89 4.29
CA LYS A 95 -11.85 21.47 4.54
C LYS A 95 -12.81 20.45 5.19
N HIS A 96 -12.90 19.23 4.66
CA HIS A 96 -13.84 18.21 5.14
C HIS A 96 -13.23 17.20 6.12
N LYS A 97 -11.93 17.33 6.44
CA LYS A 97 -11.22 16.54 7.44
C LYS A 97 -11.25 15.02 7.18
N ILE A 98 -11.36 14.61 5.91
CA ILE A 98 -11.29 13.22 5.51
C ILE A 98 -9.85 12.72 5.71
N ARG A 99 -9.70 11.61 6.44
CA ARG A 99 -8.38 11.05 6.78
C ARG A 99 -7.85 10.04 5.78
N LEU A 100 -8.68 9.56 4.88
CA LEU A 100 -8.28 8.63 3.82
C LEU A 100 -8.39 9.33 2.47
N VAL A 101 -7.31 9.99 2.08
CA VAL A 101 -7.18 10.71 0.80
C VAL A 101 -5.95 10.18 0.07
N ASN A 102 -6.12 9.80 -1.18
CA ASN A 102 -5.01 9.40 -2.05
C ASN A 102 -5.07 10.15 -3.38
N VAL A 103 -4.05 10.97 -3.64
CA VAL A 103 -3.82 11.59 -4.94
C VAL A 103 -2.77 10.78 -5.68
N VAL A 104 -3.15 10.22 -6.83
CA VAL A 104 -2.25 9.39 -7.64
C VAL A 104 -0.98 10.18 -8.00
N ASP A 105 0.16 9.54 -7.82
CA ASP A 105 1.50 10.07 -8.11
C ASP A 105 1.94 11.35 -7.36
N VAL A 106 1.15 11.85 -6.40
CA VAL A 106 1.47 13.03 -5.59
C VAL A 106 1.49 12.68 -4.10
N ILE A 107 2.61 12.09 -3.64
CA ILE A 107 2.81 11.63 -2.25
C ILE A 107 2.53 12.73 -1.19
N PRO A 108 2.98 13.99 -1.35
CA PRO A 108 2.69 15.04 -0.36
C PRO A 108 1.19 15.34 -0.19
N GLN A 109 0.37 14.98 -1.18
CA GLN A 109 -1.09 15.11 -1.16
C GLN A 109 -1.79 13.78 -0.88
N CYS A 110 -1.12 12.87 -0.16
CA CYS A 110 -1.68 11.59 0.27
C CYS A 110 -1.67 11.47 1.79
N THR A 111 -2.70 10.83 2.33
CA THR A 111 -2.72 10.33 3.71
C THR A 111 -2.50 8.81 3.77
N PHE A 112 -2.67 8.11 2.65
CA PHE A 112 -2.34 6.71 2.48
C PHE A 112 -1.80 6.43 1.07
N ALA A 113 -0.98 5.39 0.94
CA ALA A 113 -0.56 4.80 -0.32
C ALA A 113 -1.35 3.50 -0.56
N ALA A 114 -1.70 3.25 -1.82
CA ALA A 114 -2.27 1.98 -2.23
C ALA A 114 -1.24 0.85 -2.06
N ALA A 115 -1.70 -0.32 -1.63
CA ALA A 115 -0.86 -1.49 -1.50
C ALA A 115 -0.71 -2.26 -2.82
N SER A 116 0.42 -2.95 -2.99
CA SER A 116 0.53 -4.02 -4.00
C SER A 116 -0.08 -5.27 -3.39
N VAL A 117 -1.10 -5.86 -4.00
CA VAL A 117 -1.93 -6.89 -3.35
C VAL A 117 -1.90 -8.19 -4.14
N VAL A 118 -1.84 -9.32 -3.43
CA VAL A 118 -2.09 -10.67 -3.96
C VAL A 118 -3.24 -11.28 -3.18
N THR A 119 -4.20 -11.87 -3.89
CA THR A 119 -5.38 -12.51 -3.27
C THR A 119 -5.58 -13.92 -3.78
N ASP A 120 -5.67 -14.89 -2.87
CA ASP A 120 -6.01 -16.28 -3.17
C ASP A 120 -7.15 -16.74 -2.24
N GLY A 121 -8.38 -16.71 -2.76
CA GLY A 121 -9.58 -17.00 -1.99
C GLY A 121 -9.69 -16.09 -0.76
N GLU A 122 -9.60 -16.68 0.44
CA GLU A 122 -9.66 -15.97 1.71
C GLU A 122 -8.33 -15.31 2.12
N LEU A 123 -7.24 -15.58 1.43
CA LEU A 123 -5.93 -15.02 1.74
C LEU A 123 -5.71 -13.70 1.00
N MET A 124 -5.18 -12.71 1.70
CA MET A 124 -4.68 -11.47 1.12
C MET A 124 -3.28 -11.15 1.64
N LEU A 125 -2.36 -10.91 0.70
CA LEU A 125 -1.03 -10.38 0.95
C LEU A 125 -0.96 -8.95 0.44
N SER A 126 -0.30 -8.08 1.19
CA SER A 126 0.02 -6.73 0.70
C SER A 126 1.49 -6.40 0.87
N ILE A 127 2.11 -5.82 -0.15
CA ILE A 127 3.55 -5.62 -0.24
C ILE A 127 3.85 -4.13 -0.45
N SER A 128 4.76 -3.60 0.34
CA SER A 128 5.25 -2.23 0.22
C SER A 128 6.75 -2.15 0.41
N THR A 129 7.35 -1.29 -0.40
CA THR A 129 8.75 -0.86 -0.28
C THR A 129 8.85 0.58 0.23
N SER A 130 7.78 1.08 0.89
CA SER A 130 7.63 2.47 1.33
C SER A 130 7.89 3.49 0.22
N GLY A 131 7.48 3.17 -1.02
CA GLY A 131 7.66 4.00 -2.20
C GLY A 131 9.09 4.03 -2.78
N LYS A 132 10.06 3.35 -2.15
CA LYS A 132 11.47 3.38 -2.57
C LYS A 132 11.74 2.53 -3.80
N SER A 133 11.08 1.37 -3.94
CA SER A 133 11.26 0.50 -5.11
C SER A 133 9.94 -0.18 -5.54
N PRO A 134 9.13 0.47 -6.41
CA PRO A 134 7.93 -0.14 -6.98
C PRO A 134 8.22 -1.43 -7.76
N ALA A 135 9.36 -1.49 -8.47
CA ALA A 135 9.80 -2.67 -9.22
C ALA A 135 10.02 -3.89 -8.29
N THR A 136 10.71 -3.70 -7.16
CA THR A 136 10.88 -4.78 -6.17
C THR A 136 9.54 -5.25 -5.59
N SER A 137 8.63 -4.31 -5.26
CA SER A 137 7.28 -4.68 -4.79
C SER A 137 6.53 -5.51 -5.84
N ARG A 138 6.61 -5.12 -7.11
CA ARG A 138 6.00 -5.84 -8.24
C ARG A 138 6.54 -7.26 -8.37
N ARG A 139 7.86 -7.46 -8.31
CA ARG A 139 8.46 -8.80 -8.47
C ARG A 139 8.13 -9.74 -7.32
N ILE A 140 8.09 -9.22 -6.09
CA ILE A 140 7.63 -10.00 -4.93
C ILE A 140 6.15 -10.36 -5.11
N ARG A 141 5.33 -9.43 -5.61
CA ARG A 141 3.91 -9.69 -5.90
C ARG A 141 3.76 -10.80 -6.95
N GLU A 142 4.40 -10.66 -8.10
CA GLU A 142 4.34 -11.63 -9.21
C GLU A 142 4.79 -13.03 -8.74
N HIS A 143 5.85 -13.10 -7.93
CA HIS A 143 6.30 -14.36 -7.35
C HIS A 143 5.25 -15.03 -6.44
N PHE A 144 4.55 -14.25 -5.62
CA PHE A 144 3.45 -14.78 -4.81
C PHE A 144 2.21 -15.10 -5.64
N GLU A 145 1.93 -14.35 -6.70
CA GLU A 145 0.86 -14.67 -7.64
C GLU A 145 1.10 -16.05 -8.28
N GLU A 146 2.34 -16.34 -8.69
CA GLU A 146 2.75 -17.64 -9.23
C GLU A 146 2.64 -18.77 -8.19
N ILE A 147 3.23 -18.61 -6.99
CA ILE A 147 3.24 -19.68 -5.97
C ILE A 147 1.84 -20.01 -5.47
N LEU A 148 0.96 -19.01 -5.37
CA LEU A 148 -0.39 -19.18 -4.86
C LEU A 148 -1.41 -19.50 -5.96
N ASN A 149 -1.02 -19.49 -7.24
CA ASN A 149 -1.95 -19.48 -8.37
C ASN A 149 -3.06 -18.42 -8.21
N ALA A 150 -2.68 -17.25 -7.67
CA ALA A 150 -3.61 -16.20 -7.32
C ALA A 150 -4.07 -15.44 -8.57
N THR A 151 -5.34 -15.03 -8.58
CA THR A 151 -5.84 -14.08 -9.59
C THR A 151 -5.55 -12.67 -9.13
N SER A 152 -4.99 -11.85 -10.02
CA SER A 152 -4.67 -10.47 -9.70
C SER A 152 -5.93 -9.64 -9.51
N LEU A 153 -6.01 -8.82 -8.45
CA LEU A 153 -7.10 -7.85 -8.30
C LEU A 153 -7.21 -6.92 -9.52
N TYR A 154 -6.11 -6.70 -10.24
CA TYR A 154 -6.06 -5.86 -11.43
C TYR A 154 -6.70 -6.49 -12.67
N THR A 155 -7.00 -7.80 -12.65
CA THR A 155 -7.67 -8.50 -13.76
C THR A 155 -9.14 -8.77 -13.46
N LEU A 156 -9.63 -8.42 -12.28
CA LEU A 156 -11.06 -8.51 -11.95
C LEU A 156 -11.89 -7.53 -12.76
N GLY A 157 -13.13 -7.93 -13.05
CA GLY A 157 -14.09 -7.11 -13.80
C GLY A 157 -14.03 -7.31 -15.30
N TYR A 158 -13.14 -8.15 -15.84
CA TYR A 158 -13.16 -8.55 -17.25
C TYR A 158 -13.07 -10.07 -17.39
N GLU A 159 -13.93 -10.65 -18.23
CA GLU A 159 -13.84 -12.04 -18.71
C GLU A 159 -13.94 -12.03 -20.23
N ASP A 160 -13.00 -12.72 -20.91
CA ASP A 160 -12.89 -12.73 -22.37
C ASP A 160 -12.93 -11.32 -23.01
N GLY A 161 -12.31 -10.35 -22.33
CA GLY A 161 -12.24 -8.96 -22.76
C GLY A 161 -13.54 -8.16 -22.58
N LYS A 162 -14.56 -8.72 -21.92
CA LYS A 162 -15.85 -8.05 -21.67
C LYS A 162 -16.01 -7.71 -20.19
N PRO A 163 -16.59 -6.54 -19.85
CA PRO A 163 -16.92 -6.21 -18.47
C PRO A 163 -17.87 -7.23 -17.83
N VAL A 164 -17.53 -7.66 -16.60
CA VAL A 164 -18.37 -8.53 -15.77
C VAL A 164 -18.66 -7.89 -14.41
N PRO A 165 -19.73 -8.31 -13.71
CA PRO A 165 -20.02 -7.80 -12.36
C PRO A 165 -18.86 -8.04 -11.39
N ILE A 166 -18.73 -7.15 -10.41
CA ILE A 166 -17.76 -7.28 -9.33
C ILE A 166 -18.53 -7.48 -8.04
N GLU A 167 -18.28 -8.59 -7.37
CA GLU A 167 -18.89 -8.91 -6.10
C GLU A 167 -18.00 -8.46 -4.93
N ASN A 168 -18.65 -8.09 -3.82
CA ASN A 168 -17.98 -7.87 -2.56
C ASN A 168 -17.41 -9.20 -2.05
N GLN A 169 -16.08 -9.29 -1.99
CA GLN A 169 -15.39 -10.49 -1.52
C GLN A 169 -15.10 -10.43 -0.02
N GLY A 170 -15.66 -9.45 0.71
CA GLY A 170 -15.46 -9.25 2.15
C GLY A 170 -14.00 -9.15 2.56
N LEU A 171 -13.14 -8.74 1.63
CA LEU A 171 -11.72 -8.53 1.85
C LEU A 171 -11.51 -7.11 2.41
N PRO A 172 -10.60 -6.91 3.38
CA PRO A 172 -10.27 -5.55 3.79
C PRO A 172 -9.67 -4.75 2.61
N TYR A 173 -9.67 -3.43 2.70
CA TYR A 173 -8.97 -2.58 1.74
C TYR A 173 -7.55 -2.28 2.26
N PRO A 174 -6.50 -2.95 1.76
CA PRO A 174 -5.15 -2.79 2.28
C PRO A 174 -4.55 -1.47 1.82
N VAL A 175 -4.06 -0.69 2.78
CA VAL A 175 -3.38 0.57 2.55
C VAL A 175 -2.13 0.66 3.42
N TYR A 176 -1.27 1.61 3.06
CA TYR A 176 -0.19 2.04 3.93
C TYR A 176 -0.40 3.50 4.30
N LEU A 177 -0.74 3.79 5.56
CA LEU A 177 -0.94 5.15 6.06
C LEU A 177 0.38 5.91 6.13
N LEU A 178 0.36 7.17 5.70
CA LEU A 178 1.49 8.09 5.73
C LEU A 178 1.39 8.88 7.04
N LEU A 179 2.03 8.39 8.10
CA LEU A 179 1.89 8.93 9.45
C LEU A 179 2.94 9.98 9.83
N GLU A 180 3.89 10.28 8.94
CA GLU A 180 4.94 11.26 9.23
C GLU A 180 4.34 12.61 9.66
N ASN A 181 4.76 13.09 10.84
CA ASN A 181 4.26 14.31 11.48
C ASN A 181 2.75 14.33 11.80
N ARG A 182 2.05 13.18 11.75
CA ARG A 182 0.64 13.08 12.13
C ARG A 182 0.50 12.64 13.58
N THR A 183 -0.41 13.29 14.30
CA THR A 183 -0.73 12.92 15.68
C THR A 183 -1.49 11.60 15.72
N CYS A 184 -0.95 10.63 16.44
CA CYS A 184 -1.59 9.35 16.73
C CYS A 184 -1.79 9.24 18.24
N VAL A 185 -3.02 8.98 18.68
CA VAL A 185 -3.35 8.88 20.10
C VAL A 185 -3.51 7.42 20.47
N VAL A 186 -2.90 7.02 21.59
CA VAL A 186 -3.01 5.65 22.14
C VAL A 186 -3.70 5.73 23.50
N LEU A 187 -4.91 5.17 23.57
CA LEU A 187 -5.79 5.16 24.75
C LEU A 187 -5.89 3.76 25.32
N CYS A 188 -5.01 3.44 26.28
CA CYS A 188 -4.95 2.10 26.88
C CYS A 188 -4.84 2.23 28.40
N GLU A 189 -5.50 1.33 29.14
CA GLU A 189 -5.42 1.31 30.61
C GLU A 189 -4.09 0.73 31.10
N GLN A 190 -3.57 -0.27 30.37
CA GLN A 190 -2.36 -1.00 30.72
C GLN A 190 -1.39 -1.07 29.56
N LYS A 191 -0.09 -1.10 29.85
CA LYS A 191 0.95 -1.37 28.86
C LYS A 191 1.02 -2.88 28.62
N THR A 192 0.33 -3.36 27.59
CA THR A 192 0.45 -4.74 27.12
C THR A 192 1.53 -4.84 26.02
N PRO A 193 2.10 -6.02 25.77
CA PRO A 193 3.05 -6.21 24.67
C PRO A 193 2.48 -5.84 23.28
N GLU A 194 1.15 -5.95 23.11
CA GLU A 194 0.49 -5.54 21.86
C GLU A 194 0.46 -4.01 21.70
N VAL A 195 0.11 -3.30 22.77
CA VAL A 195 0.14 -1.83 22.82
C VAL A 195 1.56 -1.31 22.57
N GLU A 196 2.56 -1.92 23.19
CA GLU A 196 3.97 -1.54 22.99
C GLU A 196 4.43 -1.80 21.54
N ARG A 197 4.04 -2.94 20.95
CA ARG A 197 4.30 -3.22 19.52
C ARG A 197 3.66 -2.19 18.62
N ARG A 198 2.42 -1.79 18.91
CA ARG A 198 1.69 -0.77 18.14
C ARG A 198 2.35 0.61 18.25
N ILE A 199 2.71 1.05 19.47
CA ILE A 199 3.46 2.30 19.71
C ILE A 199 4.80 2.29 18.96
N SER A 200 5.54 1.18 19.03
CA SER A 200 6.81 1.01 18.33
C SER A 200 6.63 1.17 16.81
N LEU A 201 5.61 0.52 16.23
CA LEU A 201 5.31 0.63 14.81
C LEU A 201 4.92 2.06 14.40
N LEU A 202 4.10 2.74 15.20
CA LEU A 202 3.72 4.15 14.96
C LEU A 202 4.95 5.06 14.93
N ASN A 203 5.83 4.93 15.94
CA ASN A 203 7.07 5.70 16.02
C ASN A 203 7.99 5.43 14.81
N ARG A 204 8.13 4.17 14.38
CA ARG A 204 8.89 3.81 13.17
C ARG A 204 8.32 4.41 11.88
N CYS A 205 7.03 4.73 11.86
CA CYS A 205 6.36 5.38 10.74
C CYS A 205 6.39 6.92 10.83
N GLY A 206 7.09 7.50 11.81
CA GLY A 206 7.23 8.95 11.97
C GLY A 206 6.02 9.64 12.60
N ALA A 207 5.13 8.88 13.24
CA ALA A 207 3.97 9.44 13.93
C ALA A 207 4.39 10.23 15.18
N SER A 208 3.65 11.31 15.48
CA SER A 208 3.71 11.96 16.79
C SER A 208 2.75 11.22 17.74
N VAL A 209 3.30 10.32 18.57
CA VAL A 209 2.51 9.44 19.43
C VAL A 209 2.21 10.10 20.76
N VAL A 210 0.92 10.22 21.11
CA VAL A 210 0.46 10.68 22.42
C VAL A 210 -0.22 9.51 23.13
N GLN A 211 0.41 9.01 24.19
CA GLN A 211 -0.16 7.95 25.02
C GLN A 211 -0.81 8.54 26.27
N MET A 212 -2.03 8.11 26.59
CA MET A 212 -2.69 8.46 27.85
C MET A 212 -3.67 7.37 28.28
N ALA A 213 -3.99 7.36 29.58
CA ALA A 213 -5.03 6.50 30.11
C ALA A 213 -6.43 7.05 29.73
N PRO A 214 -7.43 6.17 29.49
CA PRO A 214 -8.80 6.57 29.11
C PRO A 214 -9.43 7.62 30.03
N ASP A 215 -9.24 7.51 31.34
CA ASP A 215 -9.76 8.42 32.37
C ASP A 215 -9.18 9.84 32.30
N LYS A 216 -7.99 9.99 31.71
CA LYS A 216 -7.32 11.28 31.51
C LYS A 216 -7.63 11.92 30.16
N MET A 217 -8.37 11.22 29.30
CA MET A 217 -8.68 11.71 27.97
C MET A 217 -9.73 12.81 28.03
N LYS A 218 -9.52 13.85 27.21
CA LYS A 218 -10.43 14.98 27.02
C LYS A 218 -10.68 15.13 25.52
N PRO A 219 -11.85 15.63 25.09
CA PRO A 219 -12.18 15.73 23.66
C PRO A 219 -11.12 16.46 22.81
N HIS A 220 -10.52 17.53 23.33
CA HIS A 220 -9.48 18.29 22.61
C HIS A 220 -8.20 17.50 22.33
N HIS A 221 -7.92 16.42 23.07
CA HIS A 221 -6.80 15.52 22.76
C HIS A 221 -7.02 14.77 21.43
N LEU A 222 -8.27 14.66 20.97
CA LEU A 222 -8.65 13.94 19.75
C LEU A 222 -8.96 14.85 18.55
N GLU A 223 -9.09 16.17 18.76
CA GLU A 223 -9.44 17.15 17.70
C GLU A 223 -8.53 17.06 16.47
N ASN A 224 -7.22 16.89 16.70
CA ASN A 224 -6.21 16.80 15.64
C ASN A 224 -5.67 15.37 15.45
N ALA A 225 -6.26 14.38 16.11
CA ALA A 225 -5.85 12.99 15.92
C ALA A 225 -6.10 12.59 14.46
N PHE A 226 -5.09 11.96 13.86
CA PHE A 226 -5.24 11.27 12.58
C PHE A 226 -5.70 9.83 12.82
N LEU A 227 -5.08 9.19 13.82
CA LEU A 227 -5.28 7.80 14.22
C LEU A 227 -5.47 7.73 15.72
N VAL A 228 -6.42 6.90 16.16
CA VAL A 228 -6.63 6.55 17.57
C VAL A 228 -6.54 5.04 17.71
N VAL A 229 -5.63 4.57 18.54
CA VAL A 229 -5.55 3.16 18.95
C VAL A 229 -6.12 3.09 20.36
N ALA A 230 -7.05 2.16 20.61
CA ALA A 230 -7.57 1.91 21.94
C ALA A 230 -7.78 0.41 22.17
N ASP A 231 -7.88 -0.01 23.44
CA ASP A 231 -8.18 -1.41 23.74
C ASP A 231 -9.59 -1.78 23.29
N LYS A 232 -10.59 -0.94 23.63
CA LYS A 232 -12.03 -1.21 23.40
C LYS A 232 -12.79 -0.01 22.81
N PRO A 233 -13.89 -0.24 22.08
CA PRO A 233 -14.72 0.83 21.51
C PRO A 233 -15.30 1.81 22.53
N ALA A 234 -15.72 1.30 23.69
CA ALA A 234 -16.37 2.08 24.75
C ALA A 234 -15.54 3.29 25.20
N VAL A 235 -14.21 3.16 25.21
CA VAL A 235 -13.25 4.21 25.59
C VAL A 235 -13.36 5.45 24.68
N VAL A 236 -13.58 5.22 23.38
CA VAL A 236 -13.61 6.28 22.37
C VAL A 236 -15.02 6.82 22.18
N ASN A 237 -16.03 5.94 22.14
CA ASN A 237 -17.42 6.30 21.83
C ASN A 237 -18.12 7.10 22.94
N THR A 238 -17.68 6.96 24.20
CA THR A 238 -18.23 7.75 25.32
C THR A 238 -17.81 9.21 25.30
N SER A 239 -16.73 9.54 24.57
CA SER A 239 -16.07 10.84 24.64
C SER A 239 -16.06 11.60 23.31
N CYS A 240 -16.40 10.93 22.21
CA CYS A 240 -16.52 11.49 20.87
C CYS A 240 -17.70 10.83 20.16
N GLY A 241 -18.51 11.64 19.45
CA GLY A 241 -19.59 11.12 18.62
C GLY A 241 -19.08 10.16 17.53
N SER A 242 -19.98 9.37 16.97
CA SER A 242 -19.67 8.39 15.89
C SER A 242 -19.01 9.04 14.66
N GLU A 243 -19.25 10.33 14.43
CA GLU A 243 -18.76 11.13 13.29
C GLU A 243 -17.36 11.72 13.46
N ALA A 244 -16.59 11.28 14.47
CA ALA A 244 -15.24 11.78 14.67
C ALA A 244 -14.35 11.55 13.44
N ALA A 245 -13.69 12.62 12.99
CA ALA A 245 -12.90 12.68 11.77
C ALA A 245 -11.54 11.96 11.89
N PHE A 246 -11.38 10.93 12.72
CA PHE A 246 -10.13 10.17 12.85
C PHE A 246 -10.33 8.69 12.55
N ILE A 247 -9.26 8.03 12.13
CA ILE A 247 -9.22 6.59 11.94
C ILE A 247 -9.05 5.95 13.32
N ARG A 248 -9.72 4.84 13.59
CA ARG A 248 -9.70 4.13 14.88
C ARG A 248 -9.35 2.66 14.70
N GLU A 249 -8.48 2.18 15.58
CA GLU A 249 -8.17 0.75 15.78
C GLU A 249 -8.58 0.37 17.20
N TYR A 250 -9.24 -0.78 17.32
CA TYR A 250 -9.53 -1.40 18.61
C TYR A 250 -8.81 -2.73 18.70
N LEU A 251 -7.95 -2.88 19.71
CA LEU A 251 -7.09 -4.07 19.83
C LEU A 251 -7.90 -5.31 20.24
N ASP A 252 -8.88 -5.15 21.13
CA ASP A 252 -9.72 -6.26 21.61
C ASP A 252 -10.89 -6.58 20.67
N GLU A 253 -11.33 -5.58 19.87
CA GLU A 253 -12.47 -5.72 18.95
C GLU A 253 -12.19 -5.09 17.57
N PRO A 254 -11.29 -5.69 16.76
CA PRO A 254 -10.86 -5.11 15.48
C PRO A 254 -11.99 -4.77 14.50
N SER A 255 -13.08 -5.55 14.51
CA SER A 255 -14.25 -5.34 13.63
C SER A 255 -15.03 -4.06 13.92
N ALA A 256 -14.96 -3.53 15.15
CA ALA A 256 -15.59 -2.27 15.52
C ALA A 256 -14.77 -1.04 15.05
N GLY A 257 -13.51 -1.26 14.64
CA GLY A 257 -12.61 -0.22 14.17
C GLY A 257 -12.94 0.25 12.75
N THR A 258 -12.33 1.37 12.33
CA THR A 258 -12.30 1.73 10.91
C THR A 258 -11.23 0.94 10.15
N HIS A 259 -10.29 0.33 10.88
CA HIS A 259 -9.26 -0.54 10.34
C HIS A 259 -8.69 -1.43 11.45
N PHE A 260 -7.90 -2.40 11.04
CA PHE A 260 -6.99 -3.14 11.91
C PHE A 260 -5.60 -3.20 11.27
N THR A 261 -4.58 -3.43 12.09
CA THR A 261 -3.23 -3.70 11.61
C THR A 261 -3.05 -5.20 11.39
N PRO A 262 -2.72 -5.65 10.17
CA PRO A 262 -2.52 -7.07 9.86
C PRO A 262 -1.22 -7.63 10.47
N ASP A 263 -1.01 -8.94 10.38
CA ASP A 263 0.27 -9.57 10.71
C ASP A 263 1.35 -9.13 9.71
N LEU A 264 2.55 -8.83 10.20
CA LEU A 264 3.59 -8.14 9.42
C LEU A 264 4.90 -8.93 9.39
N VAL A 265 5.50 -8.99 8.19
CA VAL A 265 6.90 -9.30 7.98
C VAL A 265 7.60 -8.00 7.60
N ILE A 266 8.64 -7.62 8.33
CA ILE A 266 9.33 -6.34 8.13
C ILE A 266 10.84 -6.58 7.98
N ASP A 267 11.40 -6.13 6.87
CA ASP A 267 12.85 -6.02 6.65
C ASP A 267 13.18 -4.61 6.14
N GLY A 268 13.64 -3.73 7.03
CA GLY A 268 13.88 -2.32 6.73
C GLY A 268 12.62 -1.61 6.19
N ASN A 269 12.65 -1.21 4.92
CA ASN A 269 11.53 -0.57 4.22
C ASN A 269 10.63 -1.56 3.45
N LEU A 270 10.96 -2.86 3.43
CA LEU A 270 10.06 -3.91 2.97
C LEU A 270 9.05 -4.23 4.07
N ILE A 271 7.77 -4.17 3.72
CA ILE A 271 6.66 -4.58 4.58
C ILE A 271 5.79 -5.52 3.76
N ILE A 272 5.62 -6.73 4.26
CA ILE A 272 4.63 -7.67 3.74
C ILE A 272 3.59 -7.86 4.83
N SER A 273 2.34 -7.49 4.55
CA SER A 273 1.22 -7.85 5.41
C SER A 273 0.58 -9.14 4.93
N VAL A 274 0.17 -9.95 5.88
CA VAL A 274 -0.60 -11.17 5.64
C VAL A 274 -1.91 -11.00 6.39
N SER A 275 -3.03 -11.23 5.69
CA SER A 275 -4.34 -11.26 6.31
C SER A 275 -5.17 -12.37 5.70
N THR A 276 -6.12 -12.88 6.47
CA THR A 276 -7.09 -13.82 5.97
C THR A 276 -8.50 -13.36 6.32
N ARG A 277 -9.42 -13.47 5.36
CA ARG A 277 -10.86 -13.29 5.59
C ARG A 277 -11.37 -14.54 6.28
N ASN A 278 -11.85 -14.42 7.52
CA ASN A 278 -12.56 -15.50 8.22
C ASN A 278 -11.92 -16.89 8.04
N CYS A 279 -10.58 -16.98 7.99
CA CYS A 279 -9.97 -18.28 7.76
C CYS A 279 -10.36 -19.17 8.92
N LYS A 280 -11.22 -20.15 8.63
CA LYS A 280 -11.65 -21.14 9.62
C LYS A 280 -10.45 -21.92 10.19
N ASP A 281 -9.30 -21.86 9.50
CA ASP A 281 -8.04 -22.47 9.85
C ASP A 281 -6.96 -21.40 10.17
N ILE A 282 -7.01 -20.88 11.39
CA ILE A 282 -5.99 -19.96 11.94
C ILE A 282 -4.57 -20.55 11.79
N ASP A 283 -4.43 -21.87 11.84
CA ASP A 283 -3.14 -22.54 11.67
C ASP A 283 -2.65 -22.47 10.22
N LYS A 284 -3.53 -22.47 9.21
CA LYS A 284 -3.17 -22.20 7.82
C LYS A 284 -2.62 -20.79 7.66
N ALA A 285 -3.26 -19.77 8.25
CA ALA A 285 -2.79 -18.39 8.22
C ALA A 285 -1.41 -18.25 8.89
N LYS A 286 -1.21 -18.85 10.07
CA LYS A 286 0.09 -18.85 10.78
C LYS A 286 1.19 -19.62 10.04
N ARG A 287 0.88 -20.81 9.50
CA ARG A 287 1.82 -21.59 8.69
C ARG A 287 2.24 -20.82 7.45
N LEU A 288 1.29 -20.16 6.81
CA LEU A 288 1.56 -19.34 5.64
C LEU A 288 2.40 -18.12 6.04
N HIS A 289 2.03 -17.38 7.09
CA HIS A 289 2.86 -16.30 7.61
C HIS A 289 4.31 -16.76 7.84
N LYS A 290 4.52 -17.90 8.51
CA LYS A 290 5.87 -18.46 8.72
C LYS A 290 6.60 -18.81 7.41
N LYS A 291 5.90 -19.42 6.45
CA LYS A 291 6.46 -19.71 5.11
C LYS A 291 6.80 -18.44 4.33
N LEU A 292 5.99 -17.40 4.46
CA LEU A 292 6.15 -16.11 3.79
C LEU A 292 7.17 -15.22 4.51
N ALA A 293 7.39 -15.40 5.81
CA ALA A 293 8.31 -14.60 6.61
C ALA A 293 9.76 -15.05 6.44
N ASN A 294 10.02 -16.35 6.56
CA ASN A 294 11.37 -16.92 6.54
C ASN A 294 12.27 -16.44 5.38
N PRO A 295 11.78 -16.30 4.12
CA PRO A 295 12.63 -15.87 3.01
C PRO A 295 13.00 -14.38 3.03
N PHE A 296 12.27 -13.54 3.77
CA PHE A 296 12.42 -12.09 3.75
C PHE A 296 13.00 -11.53 5.04
N GLU A 297 12.74 -12.17 6.18
CA GLU A 297 13.27 -11.74 7.47
C GLU A 297 14.80 -11.71 7.46
N ASN A 298 15.37 -10.51 7.66
CA ASN A 298 16.81 -10.27 7.73
C ASN A 298 17.59 -10.78 6.51
N ASN A 299 16.95 -10.86 5.33
CA ASN A 299 17.56 -11.45 4.15
C ASN A 299 18.14 -10.42 3.16
N GLY A 300 18.27 -9.16 3.59
CA GLY A 300 18.92 -8.09 2.83
C GLY A 300 18.01 -7.32 1.89
N TYR A 301 16.70 -7.61 1.86
CA TYR A 301 15.73 -6.84 1.08
C TYR A 301 15.64 -5.40 1.57
N GLY A 302 15.67 -5.20 2.89
CA GLY A 302 15.68 -3.87 3.50
C GLY A 302 16.86 -3.03 3.02
N ALA A 303 18.06 -3.60 3.06
CA ALA A 303 19.29 -2.96 2.57
C ALA A 303 19.23 -2.70 1.05
N PHE A 304 18.70 -3.65 0.28
CA PHE A 304 18.53 -3.49 -1.18
C PHE A 304 17.56 -2.38 -1.56
N ILE A 305 16.41 -2.30 -0.90
CA ILE A 305 15.42 -1.25 -1.12
C ILE A 305 15.99 0.12 -0.70
N GLU A 306 16.75 0.17 0.39
CA GLU A 306 17.45 1.39 0.81
C GLU A 306 18.45 1.84 -0.25
N PHE A 307 19.27 0.92 -0.74
CA PHE A 307 20.23 1.17 -1.81
C PHE A 307 19.55 1.78 -3.03
N LEU A 308 18.48 1.15 -3.55
CA LEU A 308 17.73 1.68 -4.69
C LEU A 308 17.12 3.07 -4.40
N GLY A 309 16.64 3.27 -3.17
CA GLY A 309 16.07 4.55 -2.72
C GLY A 309 17.08 5.69 -2.75
N THR A 310 18.31 5.46 -2.30
CA THR A 310 19.39 6.48 -2.30
C THR A 310 19.78 6.93 -3.72
N ARG A 311 19.58 6.08 -4.73
CA ARG A 311 19.87 6.37 -6.14
C ARG A 311 18.74 7.09 -6.86
N ARG A 312 17.56 7.19 -6.25
CA ARG A 312 16.36 7.75 -6.89
C ARG A 312 16.57 9.17 -7.41
N SER A 313 17.22 10.04 -6.62
CA SER A 313 17.47 11.44 -7.00
C SER A 313 18.41 11.58 -8.20
N GLU A 314 19.41 10.71 -8.28
CA GLU A 314 20.37 10.64 -9.40
C GLU A 314 19.64 10.16 -10.67
N ILE A 315 18.89 9.06 -10.57
CA ILE A 315 18.12 8.48 -11.67
C ILE A 315 17.04 9.43 -12.18
N LEU A 316 16.37 10.18 -11.30
CA LEU A 316 15.37 11.18 -11.70
C LEU A 316 15.95 12.33 -12.52
N LYS A 317 17.21 12.70 -12.26
CA LYS A 317 17.91 13.74 -13.03
C LYS A 317 18.33 13.24 -14.40
N ALA A 318 18.89 12.02 -14.48
CA ALA A 318 19.34 11.43 -15.74
C ALA A 318 18.16 11.02 -16.64
N LEU A 319 17.09 10.45 -16.05
CA LEU A 319 15.98 9.86 -16.80
C LEU A 319 14.65 10.61 -16.54
N PRO A 320 14.25 11.53 -17.44
CA PRO A 320 13.16 12.46 -17.19
C PRO A 320 11.77 11.81 -17.27
N THR A 321 11.60 10.74 -18.02
CA THR A 321 10.29 10.10 -18.20
C THR A 321 10.07 8.92 -17.23
N PRO A 322 8.84 8.73 -16.70
CA PRO A 322 8.52 7.58 -15.85
C PRO A 322 8.86 6.23 -16.50
N LYS A 323 8.62 6.11 -17.81
CA LYS A 323 8.91 4.90 -18.58
C LYS A 323 10.41 4.57 -18.59
N LYS A 324 11.27 5.53 -18.95
CA LYS A 324 12.74 5.33 -18.94
C LYS A 324 13.25 4.93 -17.56
N ARG A 325 12.71 5.52 -16.49
CA ARG A 325 13.06 5.15 -15.10
C ARG A 325 12.65 3.72 -14.77
N ALA A 326 11.44 3.30 -15.13
CA ALA A 326 10.98 1.94 -14.89
C ALA A 326 11.87 0.93 -15.63
N ASP A 327 12.15 1.17 -16.91
CA ASP A 327 13.01 0.32 -17.74
C ASP A 327 14.44 0.23 -17.16
N PHE A 328 14.97 1.35 -16.66
CA PHE A 328 16.28 1.39 -16.01
C PHE A 328 16.32 0.58 -14.72
N PHE A 329 15.34 0.75 -13.82
CA PHE A 329 15.27 -0.03 -12.58
C PHE A 329 15.14 -1.52 -12.86
N GLU A 330 14.32 -1.91 -13.85
CA GLU A 330 14.23 -3.32 -14.26
C GLU A 330 15.56 -3.86 -14.76
N ARG A 331 16.27 -3.12 -15.62
CA ARG A 331 17.59 -3.53 -16.11
C ARG A 331 18.60 -3.65 -14.97
N LEU A 332 18.63 -2.66 -14.07
CA LEU A 332 19.52 -2.62 -12.92
C LEU A 332 19.30 -3.82 -12.00
N ILE A 333 18.04 -4.10 -11.65
CA ILE A 333 17.68 -5.25 -10.80
C ILE A 333 18.00 -6.57 -11.50
N ASN A 334 17.78 -6.68 -12.81
CA ASN A 334 18.02 -7.90 -13.57
C ASN A 334 19.50 -8.19 -13.84
N THR A 335 20.40 -7.24 -13.62
CA THR A 335 21.80 -7.43 -13.98
C THR A 335 22.46 -8.51 -13.11
N VAL A 336 22.98 -9.53 -13.77
CA VAL A 336 23.83 -10.59 -13.23
C VAL A 336 25.15 -10.53 -13.98
N GLU A 337 26.28 -10.50 -13.27
CA GLU A 337 27.61 -10.65 -13.87
C GLU A 337 27.97 -12.14 -13.94
N ASP A 338 28.35 -12.60 -15.12
CA ASP A 338 28.69 -14.00 -15.41
C ASP A 338 29.91 -14.47 -14.59
N SER A 339 29.63 -15.00 -13.41
CA SER A 339 30.54 -15.91 -12.70
C SER A 339 29.76 -16.67 -11.62
N VAL A 340 28.91 -17.61 -12.02
CA VAL A 340 28.50 -18.67 -11.09
C VAL A 340 29.36 -19.89 -11.37
N SER A 341 30.30 -20.18 -10.48
CA SER A 341 30.96 -21.48 -10.47
C SER A 341 29.91 -22.55 -10.19
N GLY A 342 29.55 -23.37 -11.20
CA GLY A 342 28.81 -24.62 -10.98
C GLY A 342 27.39 -24.72 -11.55
N LEU A 343 26.89 -23.77 -12.32
CA LEU A 343 25.61 -23.90 -13.05
C LEU A 343 25.85 -24.16 -14.55
N GLN A 344 25.13 -25.12 -15.14
CA GLN A 344 25.20 -25.45 -16.58
C GLN A 344 24.68 -24.32 -17.50
N THR A 345 23.83 -23.43 -16.97
CA THR A 345 23.36 -22.21 -17.65
C THR A 345 23.19 -21.09 -16.60
N PRO A 346 24.00 -20.01 -16.63
CA PRO A 346 23.84 -18.90 -15.69
C PRO A 346 22.50 -18.19 -15.92
N PRO A 347 21.79 -17.77 -14.84
CA PRO A 347 20.53 -17.05 -14.99
C PRO A 347 20.78 -15.66 -15.60
N THR A 348 20.06 -15.34 -16.68
CA THR A 348 20.14 -14.03 -17.36
C THR A 348 19.40 -12.92 -16.61
N THR A 349 18.67 -13.26 -15.54
CA THR A 349 17.89 -12.33 -14.70
C THR A 349 18.04 -12.70 -13.23
N CYS A 350 18.23 -11.70 -12.36
CA CYS A 350 18.25 -11.90 -10.91
C CYS A 350 16.88 -12.40 -10.39
N CYS A 351 16.88 -13.45 -9.56
CA CYS A 351 15.67 -13.95 -8.91
C CYS A 351 15.36 -13.27 -7.55
N LEU A 352 16.15 -12.27 -7.14
CA LEU A 352 16.08 -11.62 -5.83
C LEU A 352 16.16 -12.58 -4.61
N GLY A 353 16.62 -13.82 -4.81
CA GLY A 353 16.56 -14.85 -3.78
C GLY A 353 15.16 -15.40 -3.51
N LEU A 354 14.16 -15.06 -4.34
CA LEU A 354 12.77 -15.52 -4.20
C LEU A 354 12.64 -17.03 -4.50
N THR A 355 13.33 -17.53 -5.52
CA THR A 355 13.32 -18.95 -5.89
C THR A 355 14.32 -19.78 -5.08
N ASN A 356 15.43 -19.17 -4.67
CA ASN A 356 16.47 -19.80 -3.85
C ASN A 356 17.06 -18.75 -2.88
N PRO A 357 16.67 -18.75 -1.59
CA PRO A 357 17.20 -17.81 -0.60
C PRO A 357 18.72 -17.92 -0.39
N GLU A 358 19.32 -19.07 -0.72
CA GLU A 358 20.76 -19.32 -0.66
C GLU A 358 21.48 -18.99 -1.97
N CYS A 359 20.80 -18.36 -2.93
CA CYS A 359 21.39 -17.94 -4.20
C CYS A 359 22.63 -17.07 -3.96
N SER A 360 23.76 -17.47 -4.54
CA SER A 360 25.05 -16.78 -4.46
C SER A 360 25.47 -16.14 -5.79
N ALA A 361 24.54 -15.98 -6.73
CA ALA A 361 24.83 -15.36 -8.02
C ALA A 361 25.40 -13.94 -7.83
N GLU A 362 26.41 -13.60 -8.63
CA GLU A 362 27.03 -12.27 -8.63
C GLU A 362 26.08 -11.27 -9.33
N CYS A 363 25.14 -10.76 -8.56
CA CYS A 363 24.12 -9.83 -9.02
C CYS A 363 23.96 -8.68 -8.02
N LEU A 364 23.32 -7.61 -8.47
CA LEU A 364 23.16 -6.40 -7.65
C LEU A 364 22.53 -6.69 -6.27
N PHE A 365 21.49 -7.53 -6.22
CA PHE A 365 20.82 -7.89 -4.97
C PHE A 365 21.79 -8.53 -3.97
N ASN A 366 22.53 -9.56 -4.40
CA ASN A 366 23.47 -10.27 -3.53
C ASN A 366 24.68 -9.40 -3.14
N TRP A 367 25.15 -8.52 -4.02
CA TRP A 367 26.18 -7.56 -3.64
C TRP A 367 25.71 -6.64 -2.52
N VAL A 368 24.50 -6.09 -2.60
CA VAL A 368 23.96 -5.26 -1.52
C VAL A 368 23.70 -6.09 -0.26
N ARG A 369 23.07 -7.26 -0.38
CA ARG A 369 22.81 -8.20 0.73
C ARG A 369 24.07 -8.57 1.50
N HIS A 370 25.22 -8.69 0.82
CA HIS A 370 26.51 -9.04 1.41
C HIS A 370 27.45 -7.86 1.61
N GLY A 371 26.94 -6.61 1.56
CA GLY A 371 27.73 -5.41 1.87
C GLY A 371 28.77 -4.98 0.83
N LYS A 372 28.76 -5.55 -0.38
CA LYS A 372 29.63 -5.16 -1.51
C LYS A 372 29.12 -3.87 -2.20
N LEU A 373 28.93 -2.80 -1.44
CA LEU A 373 28.29 -1.55 -1.90
C LEU A 373 29.09 -0.81 -2.99
N GLU A 374 30.42 -0.82 -2.92
CA GLU A 374 31.28 -0.20 -3.94
C GLU A 374 31.02 -0.78 -5.34
N ARG A 375 30.86 -2.11 -5.42
CA ARG A 375 30.55 -2.80 -6.69
C ARG A 375 29.15 -2.49 -7.17
N ALA A 376 28.17 -2.46 -6.27
CA ALA A 376 26.79 -2.09 -6.58
C ALA A 376 26.71 -0.64 -7.12
N ASN A 377 27.47 0.28 -6.51
CA ASN A 377 27.59 1.67 -6.96
C ASN A 377 28.20 1.75 -8.36
N ALA A 378 29.34 1.09 -8.58
CA ALA A 378 30.03 1.08 -9.86
C ALA A 378 29.15 0.55 -11.01
N LEU A 379 28.38 -0.52 -10.77
CA LEU A 379 27.42 -1.02 -11.76
C LEU A 379 26.32 0.01 -12.06
N THR A 380 25.77 0.64 -11.03
CA THR A 380 24.68 1.61 -11.19
C THR A 380 25.12 2.80 -12.03
N SER A 381 26.29 3.38 -11.72
CA SER A 381 26.86 4.49 -12.51
C SER A 381 27.14 4.08 -13.96
N LYS A 382 27.77 2.92 -14.17
CA LYS A 382 28.04 2.39 -15.52
C LYS A 382 26.77 2.19 -16.36
N LEU A 383 25.67 1.79 -15.74
CA LEU A 383 24.39 1.64 -16.46
C LEU A 383 23.72 2.98 -16.73
N LEU A 384 23.88 3.97 -15.84
CA LEU A 384 23.38 5.34 -16.05
C LEU A 384 24.11 6.01 -17.21
N ASP A 385 25.45 5.95 -17.23
CA ASP A 385 26.26 6.53 -18.32
C ASP A 385 25.83 6.01 -19.70
N LYS A 386 25.58 4.69 -19.80
CA LYS A 386 25.08 4.04 -21.03
C LYS A 386 23.65 4.43 -21.40
N ALA A 387 22.83 4.83 -20.43
CA ALA A 387 21.45 5.25 -20.68
C ALA A 387 21.39 6.68 -21.24
N ASP A 388 22.36 7.52 -20.87
CA ASP A 388 22.51 8.88 -21.40
C ASP A 388 23.07 8.89 -22.84
N GLU A 389 23.97 7.96 -23.19
CA GLU A 389 24.52 7.83 -24.56
C GLU A 389 23.50 7.42 -25.64
N GLY A 390 22.35 6.86 -25.24
CA GLY A 390 21.28 6.42 -26.14
C GLY A 390 20.09 7.37 -26.25
N CYS A 391 20.23 8.61 -25.78
CA CYS A 391 19.17 9.62 -25.72
C CYS A 391 19.22 10.58 -26.91
#